data_AF-A0A2J5PGG9-F1
#
_entry.id   AF-A0A2J5PGG9-F1
#
_cell.length_a   1.000
_cell.length_b   1.000
_cell.length_c   1.000
_cell.angle_alpha   90.00
_cell.angle_beta   90.00
_cell.angle_gamma   90.00
#
_symmetry.space_group_name_H-M   'P 1'
#
loop_
_entity.id
_entity.type
_entity.pdbx_description
1 polymer ?
#
loop_
_entity_poly.entity_id
_entity_poly.type
_entity_poly.pdbx_seq_one_letter_code
_entity_poly.pdbx_strand_id
1 'polypeptide(L)'
;MGSGDNKVLVLADDFTGANDAGVSLAETGMRAEVAFTACYQGEAQALILNSDSRAQPASEAASHITHLLQAVLPHFHPRWTVKKIDSTLRGNLGAELEATMRALNCAVAVLAPAFPAAGRVTRRGQCYV
;
A
#
# COMPACT_ATOMS: atom_id res chain seq x y z
N MET A 1 -15.65 -13.97 17.47
CA MET A 1 -14.45 -13.91 16.60
C MET A 1 -13.69 -12.66 17.02
N GLY A 2 -12.58 -12.85 17.75
CA GLY A 2 -11.93 -11.77 18.52
C GLY A 2 -11.36 -10.68 17.61
N SER A 3 -11.62 -9.42 17.98
CA SER A 3 -11.17 -8.19 17.31
C SER A 3 -9.69 -7.87 17.52
N GLY A 4 -8.82 -8.88 17.67
CA GLY A 4 -7.45 -8.70 18.14
C GLY A 4 -6.41 -8.38 17.07
N ASP A 5 -6.39 -9.09 15.93
CA ASP A 5 -5.17 -9.18 15.10
C ASP A 5 -5.37 -8.99 13.59
N ASN A 6 -6.37 -8.19 13.16
CA ASN A 6 -6.56 -7.90 11.73
C ASN A 6 -5.91 -6.56 11.32
N LYS A 7 -4.65 -6.34 11.74
CA LYS A 7 -3.92 -5.14 11.33
C LYS A 7 -3.67 -5.13 9.82
N VAL A 8 -3.88 -3.97 9.20
CA VAL A 8 -3.69 -3.75 7.76
C VAL A 8 -2.58 -2.72 7.58
N LEU A 9 -1.60 -3.05 6.76
CA LEU A 9 -0.60 -2.10 6.26
C LEU A 9 -0.93 -1.78 4.81
N VAL A 10 -1.08 -0.50 4.48
CA VAL A 10 -1.23 -0.04 3.11
C VAL A 10 0.02 0.74 2.72
N LEU A 11 0.58 0.45 1.56
CA LEU A 11 1.63 1.26 0.93
C LEU A 11 1.01 1.98 -0.26
N ALA A 12 0.96 3.30 -0.23
CA ALA A 12 0.44 4.13 -1.32
C ALA A 12 1.57 4.91 -1.98
N ASP A 13 1.57 4.98 -3.31
CA ASP A 13 2.58 5.69 -4.10
C ASP A 13 2.34 7.20 -4.18
N ASP A 14 1.14 7.67 -3.81
CA ASP A 14 0.76 9.08 -3.73
C ASP A 14 -0.16 9.42 -2.55
N PHE A 15 -0.23 10.71 -2.23
CA PHE A 15 -1.02 11.19 -1.08
C PHE A 15 -2.53 11.03 -1.27
N THR A 16 -3.05 11.22 -2.49
CA THR A 16 -4.48 11.08 -2.77
C THR A 16 -4.92 9.63 -2.59
N GLY A 17 -4.17 8.66 -3.15
CA GLY A 17 -4.45 7.24 -2.97
C GLY A 17 -4.29 6.76 -1.53
N ALA A 18 -3.36 7.37 -0.77
CA ALA A 18 -3.20 7.09 0.65
C ALA A 18 -4.46 7.46 1.46
N ASN A 19 -4.97 8.68 1.27
CA ASN A 19 -6.16 9.13 2.00
C ASN A 19 -7.43 8.39 1.57
N ASP A 20 -7.58 8.06 0.29
CA ASP A 20 -8.69 7.24 -0.22
C ASP A 20 -8.73 5.86 0.48
N ALA A 21 -7.57 5.21 0.59
CA ALA A 21 -7.46 3.94 1.33
C ALA A 21 -7.71 4.13 2.83
N GLY A 22 -7.21 5.22 3.42
CA GLY A 22 -7.42 5.55 4.82
C GLY A 22 -8.90 5.74 5.18
N VAL A 23 -9.63 6.52 4.38
CA VAL A 23 -11.08 6.71 4.54
C VAL A 23 -11.82 5.39 4.37
N SER A 24 -11.52 4.64 3.30
CA SER A 24 -12.18 3.35 3.03
C SER A 24 -12.02 2.37 4.20
N LEU A 25 -10.84 2.32 4.83
CA LEU A 25 -10.60 1.47 6.00
C LEU A 25 -11.26 2.03 7.26
N ALA A 26 -11.26 3.35 7.46
CA ALA A 26 -11.96 3.99 8.58
C ALA A 26 -13.48 3.74 8.54
N GLU A 27 -14.10 3.73 7.35
CA GLU A 27 -15.52 3.40 7.17
C GLU A 27 -15.87 1.95 7.58
N THR A 28 -14.88 1.05 7.66
CA THR A 28 -15.06 -0.30 8.22
C THR A 28 -14.98 -0.35 9.75
N GLY A 29 -14.73 0.79 10.40
CA GLY A 29 -14.56 0.92 11.85
C GLY A 29 -13.12 0.74 12.35
N MET A 30 -12.13 0.60 11.45
CA MET A 30 -10.72 0.52 11.83
C MET A 30 -10.18 1.89 12.27
N ARG A 31 -9.29 1.90 13.27
CA ARG A 31 -8.44 3.06 13.54
C ARG A 31 -7.40 3.21 12.43
N ALA A 32 -7.68 4.07 11.46
CA ALA A 32 -6.80 4.33 10.31
C ALA A 32 -5.90 5.54 10.55
N GLU A 33 -4.61 5.40 10.25
CA GLU A 33 -3.62 6.48 10.36
C GLU A 33 -2.79 6.53 9.07
N VAL A 34 -2.68 7.73 8.48
CA VAL A 34 -1.84 7.98 7.30
C VAL A 34 -0.53 8.59 7.76
N ALA A 35 0.59 7.93 7.46
CA ALA A 35 1.92 8.36 7.83
C ALA A 35 2.81 8.56 6.58
N PHE A 36 3.69 9.52 6.67
CA PHE A 36 4.69 9.85 5.64
C PHE A 36 6.10 9.39 6.03
N THR A 37 6.28 8.99 7.28
CA THR A 37 7.58 8.66 7.84
C THR A 37 7.53 7.31 8.52
N ALA A 38 8.72 6.73 8.64
CA ALA A 38 8.97 5.37 9.09
C ALA A 38 8.85 5.18 10.63
N CYS A 39 8.89 6.26 11.41
CA CYS A 39 8.89 6.23 12.88
C CYS A 39 7.48 6.16 13.47
N TYR A 40 6.72 5.13 13.12
CA TYR A 40 5.36 4.95 13.60
C TYR A 40 5.33 4.40 15.04
N GLN A 41 4.69 5.13 15.96
CA GLN A 41 4.50 4.72 17.37
C GLN A 41 3.04 4.76 17.84
N GLY A 42 2.08 4.82 16.91
CA GLY A 42 0.66 4.87 17.24
C GLY A 42 0.02 3.50 17.46
N GLU A 43 -1.31 3.50 17.58
CA GLU A 43 -2.14 2.31 17.87
C GLU A 43 -3.03 1.90 16.69
N ALA A 44 -2.62 2.23 15.45
CA ALA A 44 -3.43 1.98 14.26
C ALA A 44 -3.78 0.49 14.12
N GLN A 45 -5.00 0.27 13.65
CA GLN A 45 -5.41 -1.00 13.07
C GLN A 45 -5.17 -1.00 11.57
N ALA A 46 -5.26 0.16 10.92
CA ALA A 46 -4.91 0.37 9.52
C ALA A 46 -3.83 1.46 9.42
N LEU A 47 -2.59 1.06 9.13
CA LEU A 47 -1.49 2.00 8.90
C LEU A 47 -1.31 2.19 7.39
N ILE A 48 -1.42 3.41 6.90
CA ILE A 48 -1.22 3.76 5.50
C ILE A 48 0.08 4.55 5.38
N LEU A 49 1.10 3.96 4.76
CA LEU A 49 2.37 4.61 4.45
C LEU A 49 2.28 5.21 3.05
N ASN A 50 2.39 6.53 2.97
CA ASN A 50 2.54 7.24 1.70
C ASN A 50 4.04 7.36 1.36
N SER A 51 4.47 6.75 0.25
CA SER A 51 5.85 6.81 -0.21
C SER A 51 6.15 8.01 -1.11
N ASP A 52 5.14 8.74 -1.58
CA ASP A 52 5.26 9.87 -2.51
C ASP A 52 6.26 9.59 -3.67
N SER A 53 6.20 8.36 -4.19
CA SER A 53 7.24 7.77 -5.04
C SER A 53 6.85 7.69 -6.51
N ARG A 54 5.61 8.07 -6.85
CA ARG A 54 5.08 7.94 -8.22
C ARG A 54 5.94 8.64 -9.28
N ALA A 55 6.50 9.80 -8.96
CA ALA A 55 7.32 10.61 -9.87
C ALA A 55 8.83 10.38 -9.71
N GLN A 56 9.25 9.50 -8.79
CA GLN A 56 10.66 9.23 -8.53
C GLN A 56 11.24 8.27 -9.59
N PRO A 57 12.58 8.25 -9.76
CA PRO A 57 13.26 7.16 -10.44
C PRO A 57 12.94 5.80 -9.78
N ALA A 58 12.80 4.75 -10.59
CA ALA A 58 12.40 3.42 -10.10
C ALA A 58 13.31 2.86 -8.98
N SER A 59 14.62 3.10 -9.06
CA SER A 59 15.57 2.68 -8.03
C SER A 59 15.39 3.43 -6.71
N GLU A 60 15.05 4.71 -6.77
CA GLU A 60 14.78 5.53 -5.59
C GLU A 60 13.46 5.13 -4.94
N ALA A 61 12.41 4.92 -5.75
CA ALA A 61 11.12 4.42 -5.28
C ALA A 61 11.26 3.06 -4.58
N ALA A 62 12.00 2.10 -5.16
CA ALA A 62 12.25 0.80 -4.55
C ALA A 62 13.03 0.91 -3.22
N SER A 63 14.05 1.77 -3.18
CA SER A 63 14.84 2.02 -1.97
C SER A 63 13.98 2.66 -0.87
N HIS A 64 13.11 3.60 -1.23
CA HIS A 64 12.22 4.27 -0.30
C HIS A 64 11.18 3.30 0.30
N ILE A 65 10.57 2.45 -0.52
CA ILE A 65 9.65 1.39 -0.06
C ILE A 65 10.35 0.45 0.92
N THR A 66 11.58 0.03 0.60
CA THR A 66 12.36 -0.85 1.47
C THR A 66 12.64 -0.19 2.81
N HIS A 67 13.04 1.09 2.81
CA HIS A 67 13.30 1.85 4.04
C HIS A 67 12.06 1.97 4.93
N LEU A 68 10.92 2.34 4.34
CA LEU A 68 9.64 2.46 5.06
C LEU A 68 9.25 1.14 5.72
N LEU A 69 9.34 0.03 4.98
CA LEU A 69 8.99 -1.30 5.51
C LEU A 69 9.95 -1.76 6.60
N GLN A 70 11.26 -1.59 6.42
CA GLN A 70 12.25 -1.99 7.42
C GLN A 70 12.08 -1.27 8.76
N ALA A 71 11.64 -0.01 8.73
CA ALA A 71 11.39 0.75 9.96
C ALA A 71 10.06 0.39 10.62
N VAL A 72 9.02 0.07 9.85
CA VAL A 72 7.67 -0.16 10.37
C VAL A 72 7.47 -1.60 10.84
N LEU A 73 7.94 -2.60 10.10
CA LEU A 73 7.68 -4.03 10.38
C LEU A 73 8.16 -4.51 11.77
N PRO A 74 9.25 -3.99 12.36
CA PRO A 74 9.62 -4.34 13.74
C PRO A 74 8.60 -3.93 14.80
N HIS A 75 7.78 -2.91 14.52
CA HIS A 75 6.84 -2.30 15.47
C HIS A 75 5.38 -2.54 15.09
N PHE A 76 5.09 -2.82 13.83
CA PHE A 76 3.76 -3.05 13.29
C PHE A 76 3.74 -4.41 12.58
N HIS A 77 2.91 -5.32 13.08
CA HIS A 77 2.79 -6.69 12.57
C HIS A 77 1.48 -6.82 11.80
N PRO A 78 1.45 -6.50 10.50
CA PRO A 78 0.23 -6.57 9.72
C PRO A 78 -0.16 -8.02 9.44
N ARG A 79 -1.45 -8.32 9.52
CA ARG A 79 -2.02 -9.54 8.95
C ARG A 79 -2.20 -9.42 7.45
N TRP A 80 -2.51 -8.21 6.98
CA TRP A 80 -2.74 -7.90 5.57
C TRP A 80 -1.87 -6.74 5.13
N THR A 81 -1.20 -6.90 3.99
CA THR A 81 -0.49 -5.80 3.34
C THR A 81 -1.08 -5.53 1.97
N VAL A 82 -1.42 -4.28 1.70
CA VAL A 82 -1.98 -3.83 0.42
C VAL A 82 -1.01 -2.83 -0.19
N LYS A 83 -0.47 -3.13 -1.37
CA LYS A 83 0.17 -2.12 -2.19
C LYS A 83 -0.92 -1.39 -2.98
N LYS A 84 -1.26 -0.17 -2.55
CA LYS A 84 -2.16 0.72 -3.27
C LYS A 84 -1.41 1.30 -4.47
N ILE A 85 -2.04 1.18 -5.63
CA ILE A 85 -1.48 1.57 -6.93
C ILE A 85 -2.47 2.48 -7.67
N ASP A 86 -1.97 3.15 -8.70
CA ASP A 86 -2.79 3.88 -9.66
C ASP A 86 -3.58 2.90 -10.55
N SER A 87 -4.88 3.14 -10.70
CA SER A 87 -5.77 2.30 -11.51
C SER A 87 -5.47 2.34 -13.02
N THR A 88 -4.69 3.34 -13.46
CA THR A 88 -4.19 3.45 -14.84
C THR A 88 -2.72 3.03 -14.98
N LEU A 89 -2.17 2.36 -13.95
CA LEU A 89 -0.83 1.79 -13.93
C LEU A 89 0.33 2.79 -14.07
N ARG A 90 0.11 4.06 -13.70
CA ARG A 90 1.20 5.06 -13.65
C ARG A 90 2.13 4.80 -12.47
N GLY A 91 3.39 5.24 -12.60
CA GLY A 91 4.40 5.15 -11.54
C GLY A 91 5.23 3.87 -11.58
N ASN A 92 5.93 3.60 -10.48
CA ASN A 92 6.97 2.59 -10.38
C ASN A 92 6.44 1.21 -9.97
N LEU A 93 5.32 0.76 -10.55
CA LEU A 93 4.59 -0.44 -10.12
C LEU A 93 5.49 -1.66 -9.90
N GLY A 94 6.30 -2.02 -10.91
CA GLY A 94 7.15 -3.20 -10.84
C GLY A 94 8.23 -3.09 -9.77
N ALA A 95 8.94 -1.96 -9.71
CA ALA A 95 10.04 -1.75 -8.77
C ALA A 95 9.54 -1.68 -7.32
N GLU A 96 8.43 -0.99 -7.07
CA GLU A 96 7.84 -0.89 -5.74
C GLU A 96 7.23 -2.22 -5.28
N LEU A 97 6.57 -2.95 -6.19
CA LEU A 97 6.02 -4.26 -5.87
C LEU A 97 7.15 -5.24 -5.54
N GLU A 98 8.21 -5.29 -6.33
CA GLU A 98 9.35 -6.16 -6.09
C GLU A 98 10.04 -5.83 -4.75
N ALA A 99 10.27 -4.54 -4.45
CA ALA A 99 10.82 -4.11 -3.17
C ALA A 99 9.92 -4.53 -2.00
N THR A 100 8.61 -4.33 -2.14
CA THR A 100 7.61 -4.74 -1.14
C THR A 100 7.66 -6.25 -0.91
N MET A 101 7.67 -7.05 -1.98
CA MET A 101 7.67 -8.50 -1.89
C MET A 101 8.93 -9.04 -1.23
N ARG A 102 10.10 -8.48 -1.57
CA ARG A 102 11.38 -8.84 -0.94
C ARG A 102 11.38 -8.50 0.55
N ALA A 103 10.94 -7.31 0.93
CA ALA A 103 10.91 -6.87 2.34
C ALA A 103 9.93 -7.70 3.20
N LEU A 104 8.83 -8.17 2.62
CA LEU A 104 7.86 -9.04 3.29
C LEU A 104 8.18 -10.54 3.16
N ASN A 105 9.26 -10.89 2.46
CA ASN A 105 9.61 -12.28 2.11
C ASN A 105 8.42 -13.05 1.49
N CYS A 106 7.68 -12.41 0.58
CA CYS A 106 6.53 -13.04 -0.08
C CYS A 106 6.85 -13.45 -1.52
N ALA A 107 6.40 -14.64 -1.91
CA ALA A 107 6.66 -15.21 -3.23
C ALA A 107 5.61 -14.81 -4.28
N VAL A 108 4.42 -14.37 -3.84
CA VAL A 108 3.27 -14.10 -4.71
C VAL A 108 2.57 -12.82 -4.28
N ALA A 109 2.20 -12.00 -5.26
CA ALA A 109 1.29 -10.88 -5.09
C ALA A 109 0.11 -11.00 -6.05
N VAL A 110 -1.08 -10.61 -5.59
CA VAL A 110 -2.27 -10.50 -6.45
C VAL A 110 -2.38 -9.06 -6.92
N LEU A 111 -2.32 -8.85 -8.23
CA LEU A 111 -2.44 -7.53 -8.85
C LEU A 111 -3.86 -7.33 -9.39
N ALA A 112 -4.59 -6.35 -8.84
CA ALA A 112 -5.96 -6.04 -9.21
C ALA A 112 -6.16 -4.51 -9.35
N PRO A 113 -5.79 -3.89 -10.49
CA PRO A 113 -5.84 -2.44 -10.67
C PRO A 113 -7.25 -1.92 -11.03
N ALA A 114 -8.21 -2.80 -11.28
CA ALA A 114 -9.55 -2.43 -11.70
C ALA A 114 -10.25 -1.54 -10.66
N PHE A 115 -10.91 -0.49 -11.14
CA PHE A 115 -11.79 0.36 -10.34
C PHE A 115 -13.09 0.61 -11.12
N PRO A 116 -14.06 -0.33 -11.09
CA PRO A 116 -15.23 -0.30 -11.96
C PRO A 116 -16.11 0.94 -11.79
N ALA A 117 -16.26 1.44 -10.56
CA ALA A 117 -17.04 2.66 -10.29
C ALA A 117 -16.47 3.90 -10.99
N ALA A 118 -15.17 3.86 -11.32
CA ALA A 118 -14.48 4.91 -12.04
C ALA A 118 -14.25 4.54 -13.53
N GLY A 119 -14.88 3.48 -14.05
CA GLY A 119 -14.76 3.03 -15.44
C GLY A 119 -13.52 2.16 -15.75
N ARG A 120 -12.61 1.97 -14.79
CA ARG A 120 -11.38 1.17 -15.02
C ARG A 120 -11.67 -0.31 -14.85
N VAL A 121 -11.30 -1.13 -15.85
CA VAL A 121 -11.53 -2.58 -15.83
C VAL A 121 -10.30 -3.36 -16.27
N THR A 122 -10.08 -4.54 -15.67
CA THR A 122 -9.06 -5.49 -16.10
C THR A 122 -9.72 -6.65 -16.82
N ARG A 123 -9.36 -6.89 -18.09
CA ARG A 123 -9.88 -8.00 -18.89
C ARG A 123 -8.73 -8.78 -19.50
N ARG A 124 -8.64 -10.08 -19.21
CA ARG A 124 -7.56 -10.95 -19.71
C ARG A 124 -6.15 -10.38 -19.50
N GLY A 125 -5.93 -9.74 -18.34
CA GLY A 125 -4.66 -9.10 -17.99
C GLY A 125 -4.42 -7.70 -18.56
N GLN A 126 -5.31 -7.18 -19.41
CA GLN A 126 -5.21 -5.82 -19.96
C GLN A 126 -6.05 -4.83 -19.15
N CYS A 127 -5.48 -3.65 -18.88
CA CYS A 127 -6.16 -2.56 -18.19
C CYS A 127 -6.81 -1.60 -19.19
N TYR A 128 -8.09 -1.31 -19.00
CA TYR A 128 -8.89 -0.40 -19.84
C TYR A 128 -9.40 0.77 -19.00
N VAL A 129 -9.56 1.93 -19.65
CA VAL A 129 -10.12 3.17 -19.11
C VAL A 129 -11.32 3.59 -19.96
#